data_AF-A0A401IG46-F1
#
_entry.id   AF-A0A401IG46-F1
#
_cell.length_a   1.000
_cell.length_b   1.000
_cell.length_c   1.000
_cell.angle_alpha   90.00
_cell.angle_beta   90.00
_cell.angle_gamma   90.00
#
_symmetry.space_group_name_H-M   'P 1'
#
loop_
_entity.id
_entity.type
_entity.pdbx_description
1 polymer ?
#
loop_
_entity_poly.entity_id
_entity_poly.type
_entity_poly.pdbx_seq_one_letter_code
_entity_poly.pdbx_strand_id
1 'polypeptide(L)'
;MVPALMTLASLPANALDLKGFSRPDDAACAVDFDCATKRGGVSDVFIILNPNGTIFDRIFAFGNEEADNIYYFDPAVVAVNPDEVGDNTTLLEPNGSWSDNFGIFSINGALALGFISDPQANIPPTGSIVYYEEPGSNPYGYILEGGPDSKALTQYYDATFYLHPDLQLDGYIASFQSDTVPEPLTMLGAGAALGFGSFFKRKLGKNNKQNKA
;
A
#
# COMPACT_ATOMS: atom_id res chain seq x y z
N MET A 1 -16.37 30.37 -14.64
CA MET A 1 -15.56 29.41 -15.42
C MET A 1 -15.75 28.07 -14.76
N VAL A 2 -16.39 27.13 -15.43
CA VAL A 2 -16.52 25.73 -14.95
C VAL A 2 -15.17 25.06 -15.24
N PRO A 3 -14.52 24.40 -14.27
CA PRO A 3 -13.31 23.64 -14.57
C PRO A 3 -13.68 22.58 -15.61
N ALA A 4 -12.89 22.48 -16.67
CA ALA A 4 -13.04 21.37 -17.59
C ALA A 4 -12.79 20.10 -16.78
N LEU A 5 -13.80 19.24 -16.67
CA LEU A 5 -13.64 17.86 -16.21
C LEU A 5 -12.53 17.27 -17.10
N MET A 6 -11.32 17.13 -16.57
CA MET A 6 -10.36 16.21 -17.16
C MET A 6 -10.95 14.83 -16.92
N THR A 7 -11.78 14.38 -17.87
CA THR A 7 -12.10 12.97 -17.98
C THR A 7 -10.77 12.27 -18.21
N LEU A 8 -10.22 11.69 -17.14
CA LEU A 8 -9.27 10.59 -17.25
C LEU A 8 -9.79 9.68 -18.36
N ALA A 9 -8.92 9.34 -19.31
CA ALA A 9 -9.27 8.38 -20.33
C ALA A 9 -9.91 7.18 -19.62
N SER A 10 -11.14 6.83 -20.00
CA SER A 10 -11.80 5.65 -19.47
C SER A 10 -10.81 4.51 -19.63
N LEU A 11 -10.40 3.91 -18.50
CA LEU A 11 -9.52 2.75 -18.51
C LEU A 11 -10.12 1.71 -19.47
N PRO A 12 -9.29 1.07 -20.31
CA PRO A 12 -9.78 0.22 -21.38
C PRO A 12 -10.71 -0.85 -20.82
N ALA A 13 -11.91 -1.01 -21.42
CA ALA A 13 -12.99 -1.91 -20.97
C ALA A 13 -12.64 -3.40 -20.86
N ASN A 14 -11.39 -3.79 -21.08
CA ASN A 14 -10.92 -5.17 -21.16
C ASN A 14 -9.97 -5.56 -20.00
N ALA A 15 -9.65 -4.63 -19.10
CA ALA A 15 -9.03 -4.90 -17.80
C ALA A 15 -9.75 -4.03 -16.77
N LEU A 16 -9.94 -4.54 -15.55
CA LEU A 16 -10.53 -3.86 -14.38
C LEU A 16 -12.05 -4.07 -14.13
N ASP A 17 -12.50 -5.31 -13.93
CA ASP A 17 -13.60 -5.62 -13.00
C ASP A 17 -13.60 -7.11 -12.58
N LEU A 18 -13.62 -7.38 -11.26
CA LEU A 18 -14.38 -8.47 -10.58
C LEU A 18 -13.99 -8.78 -9.11
N LYS A 19 -13.22 -7.95 -8.42
CA LYS A 19 -12.98 -8.17 -6.97
C LYS A 19 -13.12 -6.94 -6.07
N GLY A 20 -13.69 -5.85 -6.58
CA GLY A 20 -13.85 -4.61 -5.81
C GLY A 20 -14.98 -4.59 -4.81
N PHE A 21 -15.19 -5.68 -4.09
CA PHE A 21 -15.86 -5.63 -2.80
C PHE A 21 -14.98 -6.39 -1.83
N SER A 22 -14.87 -5.91 -0.60
CA SER A 22 -14.39 -6.74 0.51
C SER A 22 -15.17 -8.05 0.44
N ARG A 23 -14.55 -9.13 -0.04
CA ARG A 23 -15.27 -10.39 -0.08
C ARG A 23 -15.50 -10.75 1.38
N PRO A 24 -16.67 -11.30 1.74
CA PRO A 24 -17.01 -11.54 3.14
C PRO A 24 -15.94 -12.34 3.91
N ASP A 25 -15.14 -13.13 3.20
CA ASP A 25 -14.04 -13.94 3.72
C ASP A 25 -12.65 -13.28 3.64
N ASP A 26 -12.45 -12.16 2.95
CA ASP A 26 -11.12 -11.57 2.76
C ASP A 26 -10.45 -11.21 4.07
N ALA A 27 -11.17 -10.57 4.98
CA ALA A 27 -10.69 -10.22 6.31
C ALA A 27 -10.31 -11.46 7.15
N ALA A 28 -11.05 -12.56 7.02
CA ALA A 28 -10.74 -13.81 7.72
C ALA A 28 -9.55 -14.51 7.06
N CYS A 29 -9.48 -14.48 5.73
CA CYS A 29 -8.41 -15.05 4.94
C CYS A 29 -7.08 -14.34 5.19
N ALA A 30 -7.09 -13.01 5.31
CA ALA A 30 -5.91 -12.17 5.53
C ALA A 30 -5.12 -12.53 6.79
N VAL A 31 -5.76 -13.14 7.79
CA VAL A 31 -5.12 -13.58 9.05
C VAL A 31 -4.98 -15.10 9.16
N ASP A 32 -5.56 -15.86 8.22
CA ASP A 32 -5.43 -17.31 8.15
C ASP A 32 -4.25 -17.68 7.26
N PHE A 33 -3.26 -18.35 7.83
CA PHE A 33 -2.01 -18.68 7.12
C PHE A 33 -2.26 -19.48 5.84
N ASP A 34 -3.09 -20.52 5.90
CA ASP A 34 -3.34 -21.40 4.76
C ASP A 34 -4.15 -20.69 3.65
N CYS A 35 -5.06 -19.79 4.02
CA CYS A 35 -5.84 -19.02 3.07
C CYS A 35 -5.03 -17.92 2.41
N ALA A 36 -4.39 -17.05 3.21
CA ALA A 36 -3.59 -15.94 2.71
C ALA A 36 -2.47 -16.43 1.79
N THR A 37 -1.69 -17.43 2.22
CA THR A 37 -0.56 -17.94 1.41
C THR A 37 -0.99 -18.55 0.08
N LYS A 38 -2.17 -19.19 0.01
CA LYS A 38 -2.73 -19.66 -1.28
C LYS A 38 -3.04 -18.50 -2.23
N ARG A 39 -3.38 -17.34 -1.67
CA ARG A 39 -3.66 -16.11 -2.43
C ARG A 39 -2.42 -15.22 -2.63
N GLY A 40 -1.25 -15.63 -2.17
CA GLY A 40 0.00 -14.88 -2.32
C GLY A 40 0.43 -14.11 -1.07
N GLY A 41 -0.41 -14.07 -0.04
CA GLY A 41 -0.28 -13.13 1.08
C GLY A 41 -0.99 -11.82 0.79
N VAL A 42 -1.23 -11.01 1.83
CA VAL A 42 -1.71 -9.64 1.68
C VAL A 42 -0.55 -8.77 1.19
N SER A 43 -0.72 -8.14 0.04
CA SER A 43 0.16 -7.06 -0.40
C SER A 43 -0.35 -5.77 0.26
N ASP A 44 -1.46 -5.25 -0.25
CA ASP A 44 -2.03 -4.00 0.25
C ASP A 44 -3.32 -4.15 1.05
N VAL A 45 -3.60 -3.11 1.83
CA VAL A 45 -4.87 -2.92 2.52
C VAL A 45 -5.30 -1.45 2.51
N PHE A 46 -6.56 -1.23 2.18
CA PHE A 46 -7.23 0.05 2.40
C PHE A 46 -8.26 -0.13 3.51
N ILE A 47 -8.16 0.67 4.57
CA ILE A 47 -9.01 0.60 5.77
C ILE A 47 -9.79 1.89 5.93
N ILE A 48 -11.07 1.77 6.29
CA ILE A 48 -11.88 2.85 6.83
C ILE A 48 -12.18 2.53 8.30
N LEU A 49 -11.96 3.51 9.16
CA LEU A 49 -12.21 3.43 10.60
C LEU A 49 -13.44 4.29 10.94
N ASN A 50 -14.25 3.78 11.86
CA ASN A 50 -15.28 4.55 12.53
C ASN A 50 -14.64 5.63 13.43
N PRO A 51 -15.39 6.65 13.87
CA PRO A 51 -14.89 7.70 14.76
C PRO A 51 -14.33 7.21 16.10
N ASN A 52 -14.74 6.01 16.53
CA ASN A 52 -14.24 5.36 17.76
C ASN A 52 -12.94 4.54 17.52
N GLY A 53 -12.40 4.55 16.30
CA GLY A 53 -11.20 3.81 15.91
C GLY A 53 -11.43 2.34 15.55
N THR A 54 -12.66 1.81 15.55
CA THR A 54 -12.93 0.44 15.10
C THR A 54 -13.08 0.37 13.59
N ILE A 55 -12.66 -0.73 12.96
CA ILE A 55 -12.80 -0.93 11.52
C ILE A 55 -14.27 -0.79 11.11
N PHE A 56 -14.54 0.14 10.19
CA PHE A 56 -15.81 0.27 9.50
C PHE A 56 -15.87 -0.69 8.32
N ASP A 57 -14.87 -0.61 7.43
CA ASP A 57 -14.69 -1.52 6.31
C ASP A 57 -13.20 -1.59 5.92
N ARG A 58 -12.83 -2.62 5.17
CA ARG A 58 -11.49 -2.79 4.60
C ARG A 58 -11.51 -3.68 3.37
N ILE A 59 -10.63 -3.37 2.44
CA ILE A 59 -10.40 -4.11 1.20
C ILE A 59 -8.92 -4.45 1.09
N PHE A 60 -8.61 -5.56 0.41
CA PHE A 60 -7.27 -6.14 0.36
C PHE A 60 -6.87 -6.48 -1.07
N ALA A 61 -5.60 -6.25 -1.38
CA ALA A 61 -4.93 -6.91 -2.48
C ALA A 61 -4.16 -8.12 -1.96
N PHE A 62 -4.13 -9.17 -2.75
CA PHE A 62 -3.35 -10.36 -2.45
C PHE A 62 -2.48 -10.67 -3.66
N GLY A 63 -1.21 -11.03 -3.44
CA GLY A 63 -0.20 -11.11 -4.51
C GLY A 63 -0.59 -11.95 -5.73
N ASN A 64 -1.25 -13.09 -5.54
CA ASN A 64 -1.69 -13.94 -6.66
C ASN A 64 -2.95 -13.40 -7.37
N GLU A 65 -3.48 -12.26 -6.94
CA GLU A 65 -4.74 -11.67 -7.40
C GLU A 65 -4.58 -10.26 -7.97
N GLU A 66 -3.37 -9.67 -7.95
CA GLU A 66 -3.14 -8.25 -8.27
C GLU A 66 -3.21 -7.85 -9.73
N ALA A 67 -3.01 -8.79 -10.67
CA ALA A 67 -2.81 -8.52 -12.09
C ALA A 67 -3.75 -7.44 -12.69
N ASP A 68 -3.26 -6.20 -12.71
CA ASP A 68 -3.95 -4.97 -13.15
C ASP A 68 -5.40 -4.87 -12.66
N ASN A 69 -5.64 -5.01 -11.34
CA ASN A 69 -6.97 -4.89 -10.72
C ASN A 69 -7.17 -3.56 -9.97
N ILE A 70 -8.42 -3.07 -9.93
CA ILE A 70 -8.85 -2.03 -8.98
C ILE A 70 -9.63 -2.72 -7.87
N TYR A 71 -9.20 -2.46 -6.64
CA TYR A 71 -9.88 -2.85 -5.42
C TYR A 71 -10.62 -1.62 -4.89
N TYR A 72 -11.92 -1.73 -4.63
CA TYR A 72 -12.73 -0.58 -4.22
C TYR A 72 -13.72 -0.95 -3.12
N PHE A 73 -14.12 0.05 -2.34
CA PHE A 73 -15.20 -0.07 -1.37
C PHE A 73 -16.55 -0.03 -2.07
N ASP A 74 -17.56 -0.72 -1.52
CA ASP A 74 -18.91 -0.67 -2.08
C ASP A 74 -19.41 0.79 -2.12
N PRO A 75 -19.67 1.37 -3.32
CA PRO A 75 -20.13 2.75 -3.43
C PRO A 75 -21.53 2.96 -2.84
N ALA A 76 -22.29 1.88 -2.58
CA ALA A 76 -23.55 1.95 -1.84
C ALA A 76 -23.36 2.06 -0.32
N VAL A 77 -22.15 1.76 0.20
CA VAL A 77 -21.81 1.76 1.63
C VAL A 77 -20.90 2.94 1.98
N VAL A 78 -19.89 3.22 1.15
CA VAL A 78 -18.89 4.27 1.38
C VAL A 78 -19.15 5.44 0.42
N ALA A 79 -19.63 6.55 0.97
CA ALA A 79 -19.77 7.79 0.22
C ALA A 79 -18.40 8.49 0.07
N VAL A 80 -18.11 8.97 -1.14
CA VAL A 80 -16.84 9.65 -1.48
C VAL A 80 -17.04 11.14 -1.73
N ASN A 81 -15.96 11.92 -1.66
CA ASN A 81 -15.98 13.34 -2.02
C ASN A 81 -15.84 13.49 -3.55
N PRO A 82 -16.89 13.88 -4.29
CA PRO A 82 -16.82 13.99 -5.75
C PRO A 82 -15.86 15.07 -6.25
N ASP A 83 -15.46 16.02 -5.38
CA ASP A 83 -14.51 17.07 -5.74
C ASP A 83 -13.07 16.55 -5.87
N GLU A 84 -12.76 15.37 -5.31
CA GLU A 84 -11.42 14.74 -5.39
C GLU A 84 -11.29 13.76 -6.58
N VAL A 85 -12.26 13.75 -7.51
CA VAL A 85 -12.20 12.89 -8.70
C VAL A 85 -11.06 13.34 -9.60
N GLY A 86 -10.10 12.44 -9.82
CA GLY A 86 -8.91 12.68 -10.64
C GLY A 86 -7.68 13.14 -9.86
N ASP A 87 -7.84 13.43 -8.56
CA ASP A 87 -6.73 13.81 -7.66
C ASP A 87 -6.24 12.60 -6.86
N ASN A 88 -5.84 11.53 -7.54
CA ASN A 88 -5.35 10.31 -6.90
C ASN A 88 -3.98 10.52 -6.21
N THR A 89 -3.66 9.60 -5.31
CA THR A 89 -2.38 9.52 -4.59
C THR A 89 -1.55 8.38 -5.15
N THR A 90 -0.31 8.65 -5.53
CA THR A 90 0.65 7.63 -5.97
C THR A 90 1.65 7.33 -4.86
N LEU A 91 1.88 6.04 -4.61
CA LEU A 91 3.02 5.56 -3.83
C LEU A 91 4.15 5.18 -4.78
N LEU A 92 5.34 5.56 -4.36
CA LEU A 92 6.58 5.20 -5.01
C LEU A 92 7.43 4.39 -4.05
N GLU A 93 8.10 3.39 -4.59
CA GLU A 93 9.20 2.69 -3.95
C GLU A 93 10.27 3.68 -3.45
N PRO A 94 11.12 3.29 -2.48
CA PRO A 94 12.21 4.15 -2.00
C PRO A 94 13.17 4.61 -3.11
N ASN A 95 13.27 3.85 -4.20
CA ASN A 95 14.09 4.17 -5.36
C ASN A 95 13.39 5.09 -6.39
N GLY A 96 12.11 5.42 -6.18
CA GLY A 96 11.28 6.28 -7.03
C GLY A 96 10.53 5.58 -8.16
N SER A 97 10.58 4.25 -8.26
CA SER A 97 9.65 3.51 -9.12
C SER A 97 8.23 3.54 -8.57
N TRP A 98 7.26 3.36 -9.45
CA TRP A 98 5.84 3.27 -9.12
C TRP A 98 5.57 1.97 -8.33
N SER A 99 4.84 2.02 -7.21
CA SER A 99 4.31 0.80 -6.53
C SER A 99 2.80 0.75 -6.53
N ASP A 100 2.11 1.78 -5.98
CA ASP A 100 0.65 1.77 -5.82
C ASP A 100 -0.04 3.10 -6.17
N ASN A 101 -1.37 3.04 -6.32
CA ASN A 101 -2.20 4.23 -6.45
C ASN A 101 -3.55 4.08 -5.78
N PHE A 102 -3.97 5.07 -5.00
CA PHE A 102 -5.28 5.09 -4.36
C PHE A 102 -5.99 6.42 -4.53
N GLY A 103 -7.32 6.39 -4.45
CA GLY A 103 -8.17 7.56 -4.64
C GLY A 103 -9.57 7.18 -5.11
N ILE A 104 -10.23 8.09 -5.83
CA ILE A 104 -11.59 7.88 -6.32
C ILE A 104 -11.57 7.42 -7.78
N PHE A 105 -12.21 6.29 -8.03
CA PHE A 105 -12.34 5.67 -9.35
C PHE A 105 -13.80 5.66 -9.81
N SER A 106 -14.01 5.76 -11.12
CA SER A 106 -15.33 5.57 -11.74
C SER A 106 -15.51 4.11 -12.12
N ILE A 107 -16.32 3.37 -11.37
CA ILE A 107 -16.63 1.96 -11.58
C ILE A 107 -18.08 1.80 -12.02
N ASN A 108 -18.31 1.31 -13.23
CA ASN A 108 -19.66 1.08 -13.78
C ASN A 108 -20.60 2.32 -13.67
N GLY A 109 -20.02 3.53 -13.73
CA GLY A 109 -20.74 4.80 -13.61
C GLY A 109 -20.98 5.30 -12.19
N ALA A 110 -20.52 4.57 -11.17
CA ALA A 110 -20.49 5.01 -9.77
C ALA A 110 -19.08 5.45 -9.38
N LEU A 111 -18.98 6.42 -8.46
CA LEU A 111 -17.70 6.82 -7.87
C LEU A 111 -17.43 5.95 -6.64
N ALA A 112 -16.26 5.35 -6.57
CA ALA A 112 -15.85 4.49 -5.47
C ALA A 112 -14.43 4.84 -5.00
N LEU A 113 -14.21 4.80 -3.69
CA LEU A 113 -12.88 4.87 -3.13
C LEU A 113 -12.20 3.51 -3.31
N GLY A 114 -10.95 3.52 -3.76
CA GLY A 114 -10.23 2.29 -4.02
C GLY A 114 -8.75 2.50 -4.25
N PHE A 115 -8.10 1.47 -4.76
CA PHE A 115 -6.70 1.47 -5.11
C PHE A 115 -6.36 0.46 -6.20
N ILE A 116 -5.19 0.65 -6.80
CA ILE A 116 -4.50 -0.22 -7.74
C ILE A 116 -3.17 -0.59 -7.09
N SER A 117 -2.91 -1.88 -7.07
CA SER A 117 -1.71 -2.49 -6.50
C SER A 117 -0.83 -3.06 -7.61
N ASP A 118 0.48 -2.80 -7.54
CA ASP A 118 1.52 -3.41 -8.38
C ASP A 118 1.15 -3.62 -9.88
N PRO A 119 0.66 -2.59 -10.59
CA PRO A 119 0.22 -2.70 -11.97
C PRO A 119 1.41 -3.02 -12.88
N GLN A 120 1.22 -3.99 -13.76
CA GLN A 120 2.28 -4.53 -14.60
C GLN A 120 2.23 -3.94 -16.00
N ALA A 121 1.04 -3.89 -16.60
CA ALA A 121 0.89 -3.46 -18.00
C ALA A 121 0.23 -2.09 -18.13
N ASN A 122 -0.57 -1.68 -17.14
CA ASN A 122 -1.43 -0.49 -17.22
C ASN A 122 -1.15 0.48 -16.07
N ILE A 123 0.10 0.92 -15.94
CA ILE A 123 0.52 1.85 -14.87
C ILE A 123 -0.26 3.18 -15.02
N PRO A 124 -1.06 3.57 -14.01
CA PRO A 124 -1.74 4.86 -13.99
C PRO A 124 -0.76 6.04 -14.03
N PRO A 125 -1.17 7.20 -14.59
CA PRO A 125 -0.42 8.43 -14.43
C PRO A 125 -0.16 8.73 -12.95
N THR A 126 1.01 9.32 -12.65
CA THR A 126 1.31 9.81 -11.31
C THR A 126 0.28 10.84 -10.88
N GLY A 127 -0.26 10.65 -9.69
CA GLY A 127 -1.30 11.48 -9.12
C GLY A 127 -0.82 12.81 -8.57
N SER A 128 -1.77 13.58 -8.07
CA SER A 128 -1.55 14.93 -7.51
C SER A 128 -0.76 14.90 -6.20
N ILE A 129 -0.89 13.81 -5.44
CA ILE A 129 -0.14 13.55 -4.21
C ILE A 129 0.80 12.36 -4.43
N VAL A 130 2.04 12.50 -3.97
CA VAL A 130 3.06 11.46 -4.07
C VAL A 130 3.65 11.18 -2.70
N TYR A 131 3.62 9.90 -2.31
CA TYR A 131 4.32 9.38 -1.15
C TYR A 131 5.43 8.43 -1.57
N TYR A 132 6.44 8.32 -0.71
CA TYR A 132 7.43 7.26 -0.78
C TYR A 132 7.10 6.21 0.26
N GLU A 133 7.33 4.95 -0.07
CA GLU A 133 7.14 3.84 0.85
C GLU A 133 8.06 3.95 2.06
N GLU A 134 7.46 3.93 3.24
CA GLU A 134 8.16 3.99 4.51
C GLU A 134 7.73 2.82 5.39
N PRO A 135 8.68 2.07 5.99
CA PRO A 135 8.36 0.95 6.86
C PRO A 135 7.44 1.34 8.01
N GLY A 136 6.41 0.54 8.23
CA GLY A 136 5.43 0.72 9.28
C GLY A 136 5.29 -0.51 10.17
N SER A 137 4.03 -0.85 10.45
CA SER A 137 3.68 -1.96 11.33
C SER A 137 2.53 -2.76 10.76
N ASN A 138 2.40 -4.01 11.21
CA ASN A 138 1.28 -4.88 10.89
C ASN A 138 0.43 -5.13 12.16
N PRO A 139 -0.36 -4.14 12.61
CA PRO A 139 -1.05 -4.22 13.89
C PRO A 139 -2.22 -5.22 13.88
N TYR A 140 -2.69 -5.62 12.69
CA TYR A 140 -3.79 -6.56 12.52
C TYR A 140 -3.33 -8.01 12.30
N GLY A 141 -2.01 -8.25 12.27
CA GLY A 141 -1.46 -9.60 12.12
C GLY A 141 -1.77 -10.24 10.77
N TYR A 142 -1.85 -9.44 9.70
CA TYR A 142 -2.05 -9.96 8.36
C TYR A 142 -0.87 -10.84 7.93
N ILE A 143 -1.16 -11.88 7.17
CA ILE A 143 -0.15 -12.76 6.58
C ILE A 143 0.25 -12.13 5.25
N LEU A 144 1.40 -11.46 5.25
CA LEU A 144 1.86 -10.62 4.13
C LEU A 144 2.45 -11.43 2.97
N GLU A 145 2.49 -10.80 1.80
CA GLU A 145 3.26 -11.28 0.65
C GLU A 145 4.77 -11.36 0.98
N GLY A 146 5.48 -12.31 0.34
CA GLY A 146 6.89 -12.59 0.65
C GLY A 146 7.12 -13.62 1.77
N GLY A 147 6.05 -14.16 2.37
CA GLY A 147 6.12 -15.27 3.31
C GLY A 147 6.49 -14.85 4.75
N PRO A 148 6.95 -15.78 5.62
CA PRO A 148 7.10 -15.53 7.07
C PRO A 148 8.15 -14.47 7.46
N ASP A 149 8.93 -13.99 6.49
CA ASP A 149 9.96 -12.98 6.67
C ASP A 149 9.49 -11.56 6.30
N SER A 150 8.36 -11.42 5.60
CA SER A 150 7.67 -10.13 5.45
C SER A 150 6.84 -9.86 6.69
N LYS A 151 7.26 -8.85 7.47
CA LYS A 151 6.76 -8.63 8.83
C LYS A 151 6.07 -7.29 9.03
N ALA A 152 6.13 -6.40 8.04
CA ALA A 152 5.62 -5.06 8.17
C ALA A 152 4.98 -4.62 6.85
N LEU A 153 3.81 -3.99 7.00
CA LEU A 153 3.28 -3.08 6.01
C LEU A 153 4.03 -1.74 6.12
N THR A 154 3.78 -0.85 5.17
CA THR A 154 4.15 0.56 5.25
C THR A 154 3.49 1.26 6.43
N GLN A 155 3.91 2.48 6.71
CA GLN A 155 3.12 3.39 7.54
C GLN A 155 1.73 3.65 6.91
N TYR A 156 0.83 4.21 7.71
CA TYR A 156 -0.47 4.64 7.22
C TYR A 156 -0.32 5.89 6.35
N TYR A 157 -0.82 5.82 5.13
CA TYR A 157 -1.02 6.98 4.28
C TYR A 157 -2.45 7.47 4.44
N ASP A 158 -2.59 8.73 4.86
CA ASP A 158 -3.90 9.34 5.07
C ASP A 158 -4.62 9.50 3.73
N ALA A 159 -5.84 8.99 3.70
CA ALA A 159 -6.73 9.03 2.55
C ALA A 159 -8.12 9.58 2.93
N THR A 160 -8.23 10.19 4.11
CA THR A 160 -9.50 10.67 4.68
C THR A 160 -10.18 11.71 3.80
N PHE A 161 -9.39 12.53 3.10
CA PHE A 161 -9.91 13.58 2.22
C PHE A 161 -10.73 13.04 1.03
N TYR A 162 -10.56 11.76 0.65
CA TYR A 162 -11.39 11.11 -0.37
C TYR A 162 -12.78 10.70 0.13
N LEU A 163 -13.00 10.58 1.44
CA LEU A 163 -14.32 10.29 1.99
C LEU A 163 -15.26 11.49 1.79
N HIS A 164 -16.57 11.25 1.69
CA HIS A 164 -17.53 12.36 1.63
C HIS A 164 -17.35 13.33 2.82
N PRO A 165 -17.47 14.66 2.64
CA PRO A 165 -17.25 15.63 3.73
C PRO A 165 -18.05 15.35 5.00
N ASP A 166 -19.28 14.84 4.89
CA ASP A 166 -20.08 14.45 6.05
C ASP A 166 -19.44 13.32 6.86
N LEU A 167 -18.86 12.31 6.20
CA LEU A 167 -18.14 11.23 6.89
C LEU A 167 -16.87 11.76 7.58
N GLN A 168 -16.17 12.69 6.94
CA GLN A 168 -15.01 13.35 7.54
C GLN A 168 -15.42 14.13 8.80
N LEU A 169 -16.52 14.89 8.72
CA LEU A 169 -17.07 15.66 9.84
C LEU A 169 -17.55 14.76 11.00
N ASP A 170 -18.10 13.60 10.67
CA ASP A 170 -18.49 12.59 11.66
C ASP A 170 -17.28 11.91 12.31
N GLY A 171 -16.09 12.07 11.75
CA GLY A 171 -14.81 11.58 12.30
C GLY A 171 -14.37 10.23 11.72
N TYR A 172 -14.91 9.81 10.58
CA TYR A 172 -14.39 8.65 9.86
C TYR A 172 -12.99 8.96 9.32
N ILE A 173 -12.13 7.95 9.32
CA ILE A 173 -10.74 8.03 8.84
C ILE A 173 -10.56 6.97 7.77
N ALA A 174 -9.89 7.32 6.67
CA ALA A 174 -9.48 6.36 5.66
C ALA A 174 -7.95 6.34 5.56
N SER A 175 -7.37 5.15 5.46
CA SER A 175 -5.92 4.98 5.37
C SER A 175 -5.53 3.81 4.49
N PHE A 176 -4.48 4.01 3.71
CA PHE A 176 -3.86 2.99 2.86
C PHE A 176 -2.53 2.50 3.46
N GLN A 177 -2.23 1.22 3.27
CA GLN A 177 -0.94 0.62 3.56
C GLN A 177 -0.59 -0.41 2.48
N SER A 178 0.68 -0.43 2.08
CA SER A 178 1.26 -1.40 1.15
C SER A 178 2.18 -2.37 1.89
N ASP A 179 2.53 -3.51 1.30
CA ASP A 179 3.57 -4.36 1.87
C ASP A 179 4.94 -3.77 1.54
N THR A 180 5.78 -3.59 2.55
CA THR A 180 7.16 -3.18 2.25
C THR A 180 7.95 -4.41 1.90
N VAL A 181 8.37 -4.57 0.65
CA VAL A 181 9.44 -5.51 0.33
C VAL A 181 10.73 -4.93 0.91
N PRO A 182 11.35 -5.52 1.96
CA PRO A 182 12.64 -5.02 2.41
C PRO A 182 13.63 -5.33 1.29
N GLU A 183 14.11 -4.30 0.58
CA GLU A 183 15.05 -4.52 -0.51
C GLU A 183 16.22 -5.42 -0.02
N PRO A 184 16.50 -6.55 -0.71
CA PRO A 184 17.54 -7.50 -0.29
C PRO A 184 18.93 -6.86 -0.10
N LEU A 185 19.17 -5.75 -0.79
CA LEU A 185 20.41 -4.97 -0.73
C LEU A 185 20.57 -4.15 0.56
N THR A 186 19.47 -3.74 1.21
CA THR A 186 19.53 -2.95 2.45
C THR A 186 19.92 -3.83 3.65
N MET A 187 19.44 -5.08 3.70
CA MET A 187 19.92 -6.07 4.68
C MET A 187 21.36 -6.51 4.40
N LEU A 188 21.74 -6.69 3.12
CA LEU A 188 23.12 -7.05 2.76
C LEU A 188 24.10 -5.90 3.06
N GLY A 189 23.70 -4.65 2.84
CA GLY A 189 24.49 -3.45 3.11
C GLY A 189 24.78 -3.22 4.59
N ALA A 190 23.77 -3.42 5.45
CA ALA A 190 23.96 -3.35 6.91
C ALA A 190 24.85 -4.48 7.45
N GLY A 191 24.66 -5.72 6.95
CA GLY A 191 25.49 -6.87 7.29
C GLY A 191 26.95 -6.72 6.81
N ALA A 192 27.14 -6.21 5.59
CA ALA A 192 28.47 -5.94 5.04
C ALA A 192 29.19 -4.80 5.79
N ALA A 193 28.52 -3.71 6.13
CA ALA A 193 29.12 -2.60 6.88
C ALA A 193 29.64 -3.05 8.26
N LEU A 194 28.88 -3.88 8.98
CA LEU A 194 29.31 -4.47 10.26
C LEU A 194 30.46 -5.48 10.08
N GLY A 195 30.42 -6.29 9.01
CA GLY A 195 31.45 -7.28 8.69
C GLY A 195 32.79 -6.64 8.30
N PHE A 196 32.79 -5.68 7.38
CA PHE A 196 34.00 -4.99 6.94
C PHE A 196 34.56 -4.07 8.04
N GLY A 197 33.73 -3.31 8.75
CA GLY A 197 34.19 -2.43 9.85
C GLY A 197 34.89 -3.19 10.98
N SER A 198 34.38 -4.38 11.33
CA SER A 198 34.97 -5.24 12.35
C SER A 198 36.29 -5.89 11.91
N PHE A 199 36.38 -6.32 10.64
CA PHE A 199 37.60 -6.93 10.10
C PHE A 199 38.76 -5.94 9.95
N PHE A 200 38.51 -4.70 9.52
CA PHE A 200 39.56 -3.67 9.42
C PHE A 200 40.03 -3.18 10.80
N LYS A 201 39.12 -3.02 11.77
CA LYS A 201 39.48 -2.62 13.14
C LYS A 201 40.37 -3.65 13.84
N ARG A 202 40.11 -4.96 13.61
CA ARG A 202 40.96 -6.06 14.12
C ARG A 202 42.36 -6.08 13.49
N LYS A 203 42.50 -5.65 12.23
CA LYS A 203 43.78 -5.59 11.52
C LYS A 203 44.63 -4.39 11.98
N LEU A 204 44.02 -3.23 12.22
CA LEU A 204 44.71 -2.02 12.71
C LEU A 204 45.14 -2.11 14.19
N GLY A 205 44.40 -2.82 15.03
CA GLY A 205 44.75 -3.03 16.44
C GLY A 205 45.99 -3.92 16.67
N LYS A 206 46.41 -4.71 15.67
CA LYS A 206 47.63 -5.53 15.77
C LYS A 206 48.92 -4.73 15.53
N ASN A 207 48.87 -3.65 14.75
CA ASN A 207 50.06 -2.85 14.43
C ASN A 207 50.44 -1.86 15.56
N ASN A 208 49.51 -1.47 16.43
CA ASN A 208 49.79 -0.56 17.55
C ASN A 208 50.37 -1.24 18.80
N LYS A 209 50.47 -2.58 18.84
CA LYS A 209 51.15 -3.30 19.93
C LYS A 209 52.65 -3.52 19.71
N GLN A 210 53.18 -3.21 18.52
CA GLN A 210 54.61 -3.39 18.21
C GLN A 210 55.48 -2.14 18.42
N ASN A 211 54.90 -0.96 18.72
CA ASN A 211 55.66 0.29 18.94
C ASN A 211 55.59 0.82 20.38
N LYS A 212 55.53 -0.07 21.38
CA LYS A 212 55.85 0.28 22.78
C LYS A 212 56.87 -0.71 23.33
N ALA A 213 58.13 -0.49 22.96
CA ALA A 213 59.33 -0.97 23.63
C ALA A 213 60.26 0.23 23.82
#